data_AF-A0A934HB21-F1
#
_entry.id   AF-A0A934HB21-F1
#
_cell.length_a   1.000
_cell.length_b   1.000
_cell.length_c   1.000
_cell.angle_alpha   90.00
_cell.angle_beta   90.00
_cell.angle_gamma   90.00
#
_symmetry.space_group_name_H-M   'P 1'
#
loop_
_entity.id
_entity.type
_entity.pdbx_description
1 polymer ?
#
loop_
_entity_poly.entity_id
_entity_poly.type
_entity_poly.pdbx_seq_one_letter_code
_entity_poly.pdbx_strand_id
1 'polypeptide(L)'
;MTTRKLLLIVGVVLLAIAAALFIRETNSKVSAQDGEECVGPCPEWIVEAWSGSGHADATAEAFRHWDTEDPKEVPTSCAKCHSEAGYLDHLGADGSAFGSVEVAAPVDSVVSCTVCHNPVATVKTSVKFPSGVELADVGPAARCMECHQGRASMVQVNDKITELALGPDDVSADLGFINVHYFAAAASLLGSEVQGGYQYEGQAYQPRLAHVGDFNTCNECHNPHSLELEIEKCAT
;
A
#
# COMPACT_ATOMS: atom_id res chain seq x y z
N MET A 1 -57.14 -25.91 16.08
CA MET A 1 -56.53 -24.87 15.23
C MET A 1 -56.79 -25.25 13.77
N THR A 2 -57.35 -24.37 12.93
CA THR A 2 -57.64 -24.73 11.53
C THR A 2 -56.33 -24.92 10.75
N THR A 3 -56.32 -25.81 9.75
CA THR A 3 -55.13 -26.14 8.93
C THR A 3 -54.46 -24.88 8.37
N ARG A 4 -55.26 -23.84 8.06
CA ARG A 4 -54.79 -22.54 7.59
C ARG A 4 -54.01 -21.73 8.65
N LYS A 5 -54.40 -21.83 9.93
CA LYS A 5 -53.66 -21.21 11.05
C LYS A 5 -52.36 -21.95 11.35
N LEU A 6 -52.34 -23.27 11.18
CA LEU A 6 -51.12 -24.08 11.34
C LEU A 6 -50.07 -23.74 10.25
N LEU A 7 -50.51 -23.62 8.99
CA LEU A 7 -49.62 -23.26 7.87
C LEU A 7 -49.03 -21.85 8.02
N LEU A 8 -49.81 -20.88 8.52
CA LEU A 8 -49.31 -19.53 8.80
C LEU A 8 -48.25 -19.52 9.91
N ILE A 9 -48.46 -20.27 10.98
CA ILE A 9 -47.48 -20.36 12.08
C ILE A 9 -46.19 -21.02 11.59
N VAL A 10 -46.28 -22.11 10.83
CA VAL A 10 -45.10 -22.78 10.26
C VAL A 10 -44.35 -21.85 9.29
N GLY A 11 -45.06 -21.11 8.44
CA GLY A 11 -44.44 -20.14 7.53
C GLY A 11 -43.69 -19.02 8.26
N VAL A 12 -44.28 -18.45 9.33
CA VAL A 12 -43.63 -17.41 10.14
C VAL A 12 -42.42 -17.95 10.88
N VAL A 13 -42.48 -19.18 11.41
CA VAL A 13 -41.35 -19.82 12.08
C VAL A 13 -40.21 -20.09 11.10
N LEU A 14 -40.51 -20.57 9.89
CA LEU A 14 -39.49 -20.80 8.85
C LEU A 14 -38.84 -19.48 8.39
N LEU A 15 -39.62 -18.40 8.25
CA LEU A 15 -39.09 -17.06 7.95
C LEU A 15 -38.22 -16.51 9.07
N ALA A 16 -38.61 -16.72 10.33
CA ALA A 16 -37.81 -16.32 11.49
C ALA A 16 -36.50 -17.11 11.59
N ILE A 17 -36.53 -18.42 11.28
CA ILE A 17 -35.32 -19.26 11.23
C ILE A 17 -34.42 -18.83 10.07
N ALA A 18 -34.97 -18.57 8.89
CA ALA A 18 -34.21 -18.07 7.75
C ALA A 18 -33.57 -16.71 8.05
N ALA A 19 -34.31 -15.78 8.66
CA ALA A 19 -33.77 -14.50 9.11
C ALA A 19 -32.69 -14.66 10.18
N ALA A 20 -32.87 -15.56 11.15
CA ALA A 20 -31.87 -15.84 12.18
C ALA A 20 -30.59 -16.48 11.61
N LEU A 21 -30.71 -17.34 10.59
CA LEU A 21 -29.58 -17.92 9.87
C LEU A 21 -28.87 -16.85 9.02
N PHE A 22 -29.61 -15.98 8.33
CA PHE A 22 -29.05 -14.85 7.57
C PHE A 22 -28.31 -13.85 8.49
N ILE A 23 -28.87 -13.55 9.67
CA ILE A 23 -28.22 -12.70 10.69
C ILE A 23 -26.97 -13.37 11.28
N ARG A 24 -26.93 -14.72 11.33
CA ARG A 24 -25.77 -15.46 11.81
C ARG A 24 -24.65 -15.53 10.77
N GLU A 25 -24.99 -15.57 9.49
CA GLU A 25 -24.05 -15.51 8.36
C GLU A 25 -23.46 -14.10 8.20
N THR A 26 -24.24 -13.03 8.42
CA THR A 26 -23.71 -11.65 8.46
C THR A 26 -22.98 -11.30 9.76
N ASN A 27 -23.23 -12.02 10.86
CA ASN A 27 -22.45 -11.93 12.10
C ASN A 27 -21.26 -12.90 12.15
N SER A 28 -20.96 -13.61 11.06
CA SER A 28 -19.64 -14.20 10.85
C SER A 28 -18.63 -13.08 10.53
N LYS A 29 -18.56 -12.06 11.39
CA LYS A 29 -17.43 -11.15 11.45
C LYS A 29 -16.23 -11.99 11.89
N VAL A 30 -15.48 -12.49 10.92
CA VAL A 30 -14.08 -12.86 11.17
C VAL A 30 -13.42 -11.59 11.68
N SER A 31 -12.79 -11.72 12.85
CA SER A 31 -12.05 -10.73 13.62
C SER A 31 -10.92 -10.07 12.80
N ALA A 32 -11.27 -9.28 11.80
CA ALA A 32 -10.33 -8.37 11.15
C ALA A 32 -10.15 -7.18 12.09
N GLN A 33 -9.21 -7.32 13.02
CA GLN A 33 -8.55 -6.19 13.69
C GLN A 33 -9.45 -5.22 14.49
N ASP A 34 -10.61 -5.66 14.99
CA ASP A 34 -11.28 -5.01 16.14
C ASP A 34 -10.54 -5.31 17.48
N GLY A 35 -9.26 -5.69 17.41
CA GLY A 35 -8.43 -5.92 18.57
C GLY A 35 -8.07 -4.57 19.19
N GLU A 36 -8.44 -4.39 20.45
CA GLU A 36 -7.99 -3.34 21.37
C GLU A 36 -6.64 -2.73 20.95
N GLU A 37 -6.55 -1.40 20.86
CA GLU A 37 -5.26 -0.71 20.74
C GLU A 37 -4.26 -1.38 21.70
N CYS A 38 -3.14 -1.86 21.17
CA CYS A 38 -2.18 -2.61 21.97
C CYS A 38 -1.58 -1.70 23.04
N VAL A 39 -2.17 -1.67 24.23
CA VAL A 39 -1.61 -1.02 25.41
C VAL A 39 -0.67 -2.02 26.08
N GLY A 40 0.58 -2.06 25.63
CA GLY A 40 1.61 -2.97 26.14
C GLY A 40 2.73 -3.24 25.14
N PRO A 41 3.74 -4.05 25.50
CA PRO A 41 4.71 -4.54 24.53
C PRO A 41 3.99 -5.27 23.38
N CYS A 42 4.53 -5.16 22.17
CA CYS A 42 3.97 -5.82 21.00
C CYS A 42 3.78 -7.32 21.28
N PRO A 43 2.58 -7.89 21.07
CA PRO A 43 2.35 -9.31 21.27
C PRO A 43 3.38 -10.17 20.52
N GLU A 44 3.89 -11.21 21.18
CA GLU A 44 4.95 -12.08 20.63
C GLU A 44 4.58 -12.66 19.27
N TRP A 45 3.32 -13.04 19.06
CA TRP A 45 2.83 -13.56 17.78
C TRP A 45 2.88 -12.54 16.64
N ILE A 46 2.74 -11.24 16.92
CA ILE A 46 2.90 -10.17 15.90
C ILE A 46 4.36 -10.05 15.51
N VAL A 47 5.25 -10.07 16.51
CA VAL A 47 6.70 -10.01 16.28
C VAL A 47 7.16 -11.22 15.47
N GLU A 48 6.68 -12.41 15.80
CA GLU A 48 6.97 -13.65 15.06
C GLU A 48 6.46 -13.57 13.62
N ALA A 49 5.20 -13.16 13.40
CA ALA A 49 4.64 -12.99 12.07
C ALA A 49 5.42 -11.98 11.21
N TRP A 50 5.78 -10.83 11.79
CA TRP A 50 6.54 -9.81 11.06
C TRP A 50 7.94 -10.28 10.73
N SER A 51 8.62 -10.96 11.66
CA SER A 51 9.97 -11.48 11.46
C SER A 51 10.04 -12.52 10.33
N GLY A 52 8.94 -13.21 10.03
CA GLY A 52 8.82 -14.12 8.90
C GLY A 52 8.40 -13.46 7.57
N SER A 53 8.12 -12.15 7.57
CA SER A 53 7.61 -11.43 6.41
C SER A 53 8.71 -10.97 5.46
N GLY A 54 8.37 -10.75 4.18
CA GLY A 54 9.31 -10.21 3.20
C GLY A 54 9.83 -8.79 3.53
N HIS A 55 9.10 -8.01 4.32
CA HIS A 55 9.54 -6.69 4.79
C HIS A 55 10.61 -6.77 5.88
N ALA A 56 10.68 -7.87 6.62
CA ALA A 56 11.70 -8.12 7.64
C ALA A 56 12.86 -9.00 7.15
N ASP A 57 12.82 -9.47 5.90
CA ASP A 57 13.86 -10.34 5.34
C ASP A 57 15.17 -9.55 5.11
N ALA A 58 16.03 -9.53 6.13
CA ALA A 58 17.34 -8.90 6.10
C ALA A 58 18.33 -9.55 5.12
N THR A 59 17.93 -10.61 4.41
CA THR A 59 18.73 -11.23 3.34
C THR A 59 18.25 -10.86 1.94
N ALA A 60 17.08 -10.23 1.83
CA ALA A 60 16.47 -9.90 0.55
C ALA A 60 17.29 -8.85 -0.22
N GLU A 61 17.32 -9.01 -1.56
CA GLU A 61 17.96 -8.06 -2.48
C GLU A 61 17.49 -6.62 -2.27
N ALA A 62 16.22 -6.45 -1.89
CA ALA A 62 15.64 -5.14 -1.58
C ALA A 62 16.42 -4.38 -0.49
N PHE A 63 17.10 -5.05 0.43
CA PHE A 63 17.86 -4.38 1.50
C PHE A 63 19.38 -4.58 1.37
N ARG A 64 19.80 -5.56 0.56
CA ARG A 64 21.22 -5.97 0.44
C ARG A 64 21.88 -5.54 -0.86
N HIS A 65 21.14 -4.95 -1.80
CA HIS A 65 21.66 -4.49 -3.09
C HIS A 65 22.97 -3.69 -3.00
N TRP A 66 23.07 -2.80 -2.00
CA TRP A 66 24.21 -1.88 -1.83
C TRP A 66 25.36 -2.42 -0.97
N ASP A 67 25.35 -3.70 -0.61
CA ASP A 67 26.35 -4.28 0.29
C ASP A 67 27.78 -4.25 -0.23
N THR A 68 27.93 -4.26 -1.55
CA THR A 68 29.21 -4.29 -2.26
C THR A 68 29.58 -2.95 -2.89
N GLU A 69 28.75 -1.92 -2.69
CA GLU A 69 28.99 -0.57 -3.21
C GLU A 69 29.99 0.19 -2.34
N ASP A 70 30.62 1.22 -2.92
CA ASP A 70 31.54 2.14 -2.23
C ASP A 70 31.13 3.59 -2.50
N PRO A 71 30.55 4.31 -1.51
CA PRO A 71 30.31 3.88 -0.13
C PRO A 71 29.23 2.79 0.01
N LYS A 72 29.34 1.99 1.08
CA LYS A 72 28.38 0.94 1.43
C LYS A 72 27.14 1.53 2.12
N GLU A 73 26.27 2.14 1.33
CA GLU A 73 25.08 2.85 1.80
C GLU A 73 23.91 2.71 0.82
N VAL A 74 22.68 2.82 1.33
CA VAL A 74 21.48 2.98 0.51
C VAL A 74 21.38 4.44 0.08
N PRO A 75 21.50 4.77 -1.22
CA PRO A 75 21.45 6.15 -1.69
C PRO A 75 20.09 6.81 -1.37
N THR A 76 20.09 8.14 -1.19
CA THR A 76 18.88 8.94 -0.87
C THR A 76 17.69 8.62 -1.77
N SER A 77 17.93 8.41 -3.06
CA SER A 77 16.86 8.09 -4.04
C SER A 77 16.18 6.74 -3.81
N CYS A 78 16.77 5.85 -3.00
CA CYS A 78 16.29 4.50 -2.69
C CYS A 78 15.94 4.32 -1.22
N ALA A 79 16.60 5.07 -0.33
CA ALA A 79 16.56 4.87 1.12
C ALA A 79 15.16 5.03 1.74
N LYS A 80 14.26 5.82 1.13
CA LYS A 80 12.85 5.95 1.56
C LYS A 80 12.18 4.58 1.73
N CYS A 81 12.41 3.65 0.80
CA CYS A 81 11.70 2.37 0.77
C CYS A 81 12.56 1.20 1.21
N HIS A 82 13.88 1.38 1.21
CA HIS A 82 14.86 0.30 1.37
C HIS A 82 15.70 0.44 2.65
N SER A 83 15.27 1.27 3.61
CA SER A 83 15.89 1.39 4.94
C SER A 83 14.91 2.02 5.94
N GLU A 84 15.04 1.69 7.22
CA GLU A 84 14.29 2.39 8.28
C GLU A 84 14.71 3.86 8.37
N ALA A 85 16.02 4.12 8.38
CA ALA A 85 16.57 5.46 8.52
C ALA A 85 16.10 6.40 7.40
N GLY A 86 16.14 5.94 6.14
CA GLY A 86 15.67 6.74 5.01
C GLY A 86 14.17 7.02 5.02
N TYR A 87 13.34 6.12 5.55
CA TYR A 87 11.92 6.41 5.72
C TYR A 87 11.67 7.43 6.84
N LEU A 88 12.41 7.36 7.94
CA LEU A 88 12.31 8.33 9.03
C LEU A 88 12.77 9.72 8.60
N ASP A 89 13.85 9.80 7.82
CA ASP A 89 14.33 11.01 7.15
C ASP A 89 13.23 11.58 6.24
N HIS A 90 12.65 10.76 5.36
CA HIS A 90 11.52 11.15 4.50
C HIS A 90 10.32 11.70 5.27
N LEU A 91 10.02 11.15 6.44
CA LEU A 91 8.93 11.64 7.28
C LEU A 91 9.31 12.84 8.15
N GLY A 92 10.58 13.27 8.15
CA GLY A 92 11.11 14.25 9.10
C GLY A 92 11.01 13.79 10.56
N ALA A 93 10.87 12.49 10.79
CA ALA A 93 10.69 11.91 12.12
C ALA A 93 11.99 11.91 12.94
N ASP A 94 13.13 12.03 12.28
CA ASP A 94 14.48 12.22 12.83
C ASP A 94 14.87 13.71 12.96
N GLY A 95 13.99 14.63 12.55
CA GLY A 95 14.25 16.08 12.50
C GLY A 95 14.65 16.61 11.12
N SER A 96 14.73 15.76 10.10
CA SER A 96 15.01 16.13 8.71
C SER A 96 13.81 16.80 8.02
N ALA A 97 14.00 17.25 6.78
CA ALA A 97 12.95 17.90 6.01
C ALA A 97 11.85 16.89 5.63
N PHE A 98 10.57 17.27 5.82
CA PHE A 98 9.46 16.40 5.46
C PHE A 98 9.34 16.26 3.92
N GLY A 99 9.20 15.02 3.46
CA GLY A 99 8.92 14.67 2.07
C GLY A 99 10.16 14.44 1.20
N SER A 100 11.35 14.40 1.78
CA SER A 100 12.61 14.13 1.11
C SER A 100 13.56 13.32 1.98
N VAL A 101 14.44 12.54 1.36
CA VAL A 101 15.53 11.87 2.05
C VAL A 101 16.78 12.71 1.87
N GLU A 102 17.27 13.29 2.95
CA GLU A 102 18.41 14.20 2.95
C GLU A 102 19.75 13.47 2.96
N VAL A 103 19.82 12.28 3.56
CA VAL A 103 21.08 11.54 3.73
C VAL A 103 20.95 10.08 3.28
N ALA A 104 22.02 9.53 2.70
CA ALA A 104 22.10 8.11 2.41
C ALA A 104 22.00 7.29 3.71
N ALA A 105 21.31 6.16 3.66
CA ALA A 105 21.03 5.35 4.83
C ALA A 105 22.03 4.18 4.97
N PRO A 106 22.31 3.71 6.19
CA PRO A 106 23.02 2.45 6.40
C PRO A 106 22.30 1.25 5.80
N VAL A 107 23.04 0.23 5.37
CA VAL A 107 22.51 -1.03 4.79
C VAL A 107 22.21 -2.11 5.85
N ASP A 108 22.04 -1.73 7.11
CA ASP A 108 21.86 -2.64 8.25
C ASP A 108 20.41 -2.71 8.77
N SER A 109 19.47 -2.16 8.00
CA SER A 109 18.05 -2.12 8.36
C SER A 109 17.15 -2.66 7.25
N VAL A 110 15.92 -2.95 7.65
CA VAL A 110 14.81 -3.41 6.80
C VAL A 110 13.59 -2.52 7.08
N VAL A 111 12.43 -2.86 6.55
CA VAL A 111 11.18 -2.25 7.01
C VAL A 111 10.88 -2.82 8.41
N SER A 112 11.13 -2.04 9.44
CA SER A 112 10.88 -2.43 10.83
C SER A 112 9.50 -1.98 11.32
N CYS A 113 9.18 -2.32 12.57
CA CYS A 113 7.99 -1.82 13.25
C CYS A 113 7.92 -0.28 13.23
N THR A 114 9.06 0.41 13.43
CA THR A 114 9.14 1.87 13.55
C THR A 114 8.74 2.58 12.24
N VAL A 115 8.95 1.94 11.09
CA VAL A 115 8.54 2.47 9.78
C VAL A 115 7.03 2.74 9.76
N CYS A 116 6.22 1.85 10.32
CA CYS A 116 4.77 2.02 10.40
C CYS A 116 4.31 2.66 11.72
N HIS A 117 5.02 2.38 12.82
CA HIS A 117 4.69 2.77 14.19
C HIS A 117 5.62 3.86 14.71
N ASN A 118 5.45 5.07 14.19
CA ASN A 118 6.03 6.28 14.75
C ASN A 118 4.99 7.41 14.75
N PRO A 119 5.17 8.50 15.54
CA PRO A 119 4.17 9.55 15.69
C PRO A 119 3.75 10.25 14.38
N VAL A 120 4.60 10.26 13.35
CA VAL A 120 4.28 10.85 12.04
C VAL A 120 3.54 9.85 11.16
N ALA A 121 4.03 8.61 11.09
CA ALA A 121 3.44 7.58 10.24
C ALA A 121 2.02 7.21 10.68
N THR A 122 1.76 7.07 11.99
CA THR A 122 0.47 6.56 12.50
C THR A 122 -0.71 7.48 12.20
N VAL A 123 -0.47 8.78 12.13
CA VAL A 123 -1.51 9.81 11.87
C VAL A 123 -1.63 10.19 10.40
N LYS A 124 -0.80 9.62 9.52
CA LYS A 124 -0.75 9.96 8.10
C LYS A 124 -2.01 9.48 7.37
N THR A 125 -2.61 10.36 6.58
CA THR A 125 -3.86 10.10 5.83
C THR A 125 -3.82 10.54 4.37
N SER A 126 -2.72 11.14 3.91
CA SER A 126 -2.50 11.51 2.50
C SER A 126 -1.16 11.01 1.99
N VAL A 127 -0.98 10.93 0.66
CA VAL A 127 0.27 10.56 0.00
C VAL A 127 0.43 11.32 -1.31
N LYS A 128 1.65 11.76 -1.63
CA LYS A 128 1.96 12.49 -2.86
C LYS A 128 2.63 11.57 -3.87
N PHE A 129 2.00 11.41 -5.03
CA PHE A 129 2.49 10.57 -6.12
C PHE A 129 3.55 11.27 -6.97
N PRO A 130 4.35 10.53 -7.76
CA PRO A 130 5.36 11.11 -8.65
C PRO A 130 4.79 12.08 -9.71
N SER A 131 3.49 12.01 -9.99
CA SER A 131 2.77 12.95 -10.86
C SER A 131 2.53 14.32 -10.21
N GLY A 132 2.79 14.44 -8.91
CA GLY A 132 2.46 15.62 -8.11
C GLY A 132 1.04 15.59 -7.53
N VAL A 133 0.19 14.63 -7.94
CA VAL A 133 -1.13 14.43 -7.34
C VAL A 133 -0.98 14.02 -5.88
N GLU A 134 -1.67 14.73 -5.00
CA GLU A 134 -1.85 14.33 -3.61
C GLU A 134 -3.19 13.61 -3.45
N LEU A 135 -3.13 12.37 -2.98
CA LEU A 135 -4.31 11.59 -2.65
C LEU A 135 -4.54 11.69 -1.14
N ALA A 136 -5.66 12.29 -0.73
CA ALA A 136 -6.07 12.46 0.66
C ALA A 136 -7.09 11.40 1.08
N ASP A 137 -7.41 11.35 2.38
CA ASP A 137 -8.45 10.51 2.99
C ASP A 137 -8.28 9.00 2.72
N VAL A 138 -7.03 8.54 2.59
CA VAL A 138 -6.70 7.12 2.36
C VAL A 138 -6.41 6.35 3.65
N GLY A 139 -6.49 7.03 4.79
CA GLY A 139 -6.31 6.43 6.11
C GLY A 139 -4.97 5.70 6.25
N PRO A 140 -4.94 4.55 6.96
CA PRO A 140 -3.73 3.74 7.17
C PRO A 140 -2.95 3.36 5.91
N ALA A 141 -3.63 3.25 4.76
CA ALA A 141 -2.99 2.90 3.49
C ALA A 141 -1.97 3.94 3.02
N ALA A 142 -2.03 5.19 3.53
CA ALA A 142 -1.05 6.23 3.24
C ALA A 142 0.39 5.77 3.48
N ARG A 143 0.63 4.97 4.53
CA ARG A 143 1.96 4.44 4.88
C ARG A 143 2.45 3.41 3.86
N CYS A 144 1.57 2.51 3.42
CA CYS A 144 1.88 1.50 2.40
C CYS A 144 2.22 2.16 1.06
N MET A 145 1.44 3.18 0.71
CA MET A 145 1.56 3.86 -0.58
C MET A 145 2.82 4.70 -0.70
N GLU A 146 3.46 5.14 0.40
CA GLU A 146 4.75 5.83 0.30
C GLU A 146 5.78 5.05 -0.50
N CYS A 147 5.84 3.73 -0.29
CA CYS A 147 6.76 2.85 -1.01
C CYS A 147 6.12 2.27 -2.26
N HIS A 148 4.85 1.84 -2.19
CA HIS A 148 4.16 1.14 -3.27
C HIS A 148 3.49 2.07 -4.31
N GLN A 149 3.72 3.38 -4.25
CA GLN A 149 3.28 4.37 -5.27
C GLN A 149 4.08 4.33 -6.58
N GLY A 150 5.23 3.64 -6.60
CA GLY A 150 6.18 3.74 -7.70
C GLY A 150 7.00 5.05 -7.66
N ARG A 151 7.96 5.18 -8.58
CA ARG A 151 8.95 6.27 -8.58
C ARG A 151 8.84 7.22 -9.77
N ALA A 152 7.97 6.92 -10.73
CA ALA A 152 7.75 7.75 -11.89
C ALA A 152 6.28 7.73 -12.31
N SER A 153 5.93 8.64 -13.21
CA SER A 153 4.61 8.85 -13.77
C SER A 153 4.76 9.38 -15.20
N MET A 154 3.65 9.74 -15.83
CA MET A 154 3.69 10.43 -17.12
C MET A 154 4.51 11.73 -17.10
N VAL A 155 4.60 12.41 -15.94
CA VAL A 155 5.33 13.67 -15.80
C VAL A 155 6.81 13.49 -16.14
N GLN A 156 7.46 12.47 -15.56
CA GLN A 156 8.89 12.21 -15.82
C GLN A 156 9.16 11.81 -17.28
N VAL A 157 8.20 11.19 -17.95
CA VAL A 157 8.29 10.89 -19.40
C VAL A 157 8.24 12.18 -20.21
N ASN A 158 7.27 13.06 -19.93
CA ASN A 158 7.11 14.35 -20.61
C ASN A 158 8.30 15.27 -20.36
N ASP A 159 8.80 15.32 -19.12
CA ASP A 159 9.97 16.09 -18.74
C ASP A 159 11.18 15.65 -19.57
N LYS A 160 11.40 14.33 -19.74
CA LYS A 160 12.54 13.83 -20.51
C LYS A 160 12.41 14.09 -22.02
N ILE A 161 11.21 13.95 -22.57
CA ILE A 161 10.92 14.31 -23.98
C ILE A 161 11.21 15.79 -24.22
N THR A 162 10.78 16.65 -23.30
CA THR A 162 10.97 18.10 -23.36
C THR A 162 12.45 18.48 -23.22
N GLU A 163 13.15 17.91 -22.23
CA GLU A 163 14.58 18.12 -21.99
C GLU A 163 15.42 17.81 -23.24
N LEU A 164 15.09 16.73 -23.94
CA LEU A 164 15.77 16.30 -25.16
C LEU A 164 15.26 16.99 -26.44
N ALA A 165 14.27 17.89 -26.32
CA ALA A 165 13.63 18.59 -27.44
C ALA A 165 13.12 17.66 -28.56
N LEU A 166 12.55 16.52 -28.18
CA LEU A 166 12.07 15.50 -29.14
C LEU A 166 10.66 15.83 -29.63
N GLY A 167 10.46 15.69 -30.94
CA GLY A 167 9.15 15.72 -31.58
C GLY A 167 8.53 14.32 -31.75
N PRO A 168 7.34 14.24 -32.37
CA PRO A 168 6.73 12.97 -32.74
C PRO A 168 7.65 12.12 -33.61
N ASP A 169 7.74 10.83 -33.30
CA ASP A 169 8.53 9.82 -34.02
C ASP A 169 10.06 10.04 -34.03
N ASP A 170 10.59 11.05 -33.31
CA ASP A 170 12.02 11.23 -33.17
C ASP A 170 12.65 10.08 -32.36
N VAL A 171 13.74 9.54 -32.86
CA VAL A 171 14.53 8.49 -32.19
C VAL A 171 15.75 9.14 -31.54
N SER A 172 15.98 8.84 -30.25
CA SER A 172 17.16 9.30 -29.52
C SER A 172 17.78 8.16 -28.73
N ALA A 173 19.10 8.03 -28.80
CA ALA A 173 19.86 7.10 -27.96
C ALA A 173 19.94 7.57 -26.50
N ASP A 174 19.69 8.87 -26.25
CA ASP A 174 19.70 9.47 -24.92
C ASP A 174 18.34 9.32 -24.20
N LEU A 175 17.29 8.88 -24.91
CA LEU A 175 16.00 8.56 -24.32
C LEU A 175 16.02 7.15 -23.71
N GLY A 176 16.34 7.09 -22.42
CA GLY A 176 16.31 5.86 -21.64
C GLY A 176 14.92 5.48 -21.12
N PHE A 177 14.79 4.25 -20.62
CA PHE A 177 13.57 3.80 -19.95
C PHE A 177 13.34 4.58 -18.65
N ILE A 178 12.18 5.21 -18.53
CA ILE A 178 11.72 5.86 -17.30
C ILE A 178 11.11 4.77 -16.40
N ASN A 179 11.90 4.34 -15.42
CA ASN A 179 11.54 3.22 -14.56
C ASN A 179 10.56 3.67 -13.45
N VAL A 180 9.30 3.23 -13.53
CA VAL A 180 8.28 3.40 -12.48
C VAL A 180 8.59 2.61 -11.20
N HIS A 181 9.59 1.74 -11.25
CA HIS A 181 10.04 0.83 -10.20
C HIS A 181 9.04 -0.31 -9.93
N TYR A 182 9.56 -1.41 -9.39
CA TYR A 182 8.82 -2.66 -9.25
C TYR A 182 7.65 -2.53 -8.26
N PHE A 183 6.59 -3.32 -8.48
CA PHE A 183 5.44 -3.42 -7.57
C PHE A 183 4.81 -2.06 -7.16
N ALA A 184 4.62 -1.17 -8.15
CA ALA A 184 3.90 0.09 -8.01
C ALA A 184 2.38 -0.11 -7.85
N ALA A 185 1.99 -0.95 -6.88
CA ALA A 185 0.62 -1.44 -6.69
C ALA A 185 -0.39 -0.29 -6.52
N ALA A 186 -0.03 0.78 -5.83
CA ALA A 186 -0.92 1.91 -5.64
C ALA A 186 -1.16 2.68 -6.95
N ALA A 187 -0.11 2.92 -7.74
CA ALA A 187 -0.25 3.54 -9.05
C ALA A 187 -1.05 2.68 -10.02
N SER A 188 -0.85 1.35 -9.98
CA SER A 188 -1.64 0.39 -10.78
C SER A 188 -3.10 0.35 -10.36
N LEU A 189 -3.39 0.41 -9.06
CA LEU A 189 -4.75 0.41 -8.50
C LEU A 189 -5.50 1.70 -8.85
N LEU A 190 -4.87 2.85 -8.66
CA LEU A 190 -5.50 4.17 -8.75
C LEU A 190 -5.56 4.70 -10.18
N GLY A 191 -4.70 4.21 -11.07
CA GLY A 191 -4.75 4.51 -12.50
C GLY A 191 -4.70 6.01 -12.79
N SER A 192 -5.69 6.51 -13.53
CA SER A 192 -5.77 7.91 -13.97
C SER A 192 -5.93 8.91 -12.83
N GLU A 193 -6.40 8.50 -11.66
CA GLU A 193 -6.52 9.37 -10.48
C GLU A 193 -5.16 9.92 -10.05
N VAL A 194 -4.11 9.11 -10.16
CA VAL A 194 -2.74 9.48 -9.77
C VAL A 194 -1.77 9.55 -10.95
N GLN A 195 -2.26 9.30 -12.16
CA GLN A 195 -1.51 9.43 -13.40
C GLN A 195 -0.21 8.59 -13.43
N GLY A 196 -0.24 7.42 -12.79
CA GLY A 196 0.92 6.53 -12.71
C GLY A 196 1.34 5.93 -14.06
N GLY A 197 0.37 5.72 -14.96
CA GLY A 197 0.60 5.36 -16.35
C GLY A 197 0.59 6.58 -17.28
N TYR A 198 1.17 6.43 -18.47
CA TYR A 198 1.14 7.49 -19.48
C TYR A 198 -0.28 7.71 -20.02
N GLN A 199 -0.68 8.98 -20.11
CA GLN A 199 -1.96 9.41 -20.68
C GLN A 199 -1.70 10.57 -21.62
N TYR A 200 -2.30 10.53 -22.81
CA TYR A 200 -2.19 11.64 -23.75
C TYR A 200 -3.01 12.83 -23.28
N GLU A 201 -2.66 14.03 -23.75
CA GLU A 201 -3.34 15.27 -23.37
C GLU A 201 -4.87 15.16 -23.56
N GLY A 202 -5.60 15.52 -22.50
CA GLY A 202 -7.06 15.45 -22.46
C GLY A 202 -7.66 14.04 -22.38
N GLN A 203 -6.85 12.99 -22.25
CA GLN A 203 -7.32 11.61 -22.13
C GLN A 203 -7.24 11.10 -20.69
N ALA A 204 -8.19 10.24 -20.33
CA ALA A 204 -8.15 9.41 -19.14
C ALA A 204 -8.39 7.95 -19.54
N TYR A 205 -7.40 7.06 -19.29
CA TYR A 205 -7.44 5.70 -19.83
C TYR A 205 -8.09 4.69 -18.89
N GLN A 206 -7.47 4.44 -17.75
CA GLN A 206 -7.98 3.51 -16.76
C GLN A 206 -8.15 4.24 -15.44
N PRO A 207 -9.39 4.54 -15.00
CA PRO A 207 -9.62 5.05 -13.65
C PRO A 207 -9.32 3.98 -12.61
N ARG A 208 -9.44 4.33 -11.33
CA ARG A 208 -9.21 3.40 -10.23
C ARG A 208 -9.94 2.08 -10.46
N LEU A 209 -9.18 0.99 -10.37
CA LEU A 209 -9.74 -0.34 -10.37
C LEU A 209 -10.49 -0.51 -9.05
N ALA A 210 -11.81 -0.65 -9.12
CA ALA A 210 -12.60 -1.04 -7.96
C ALA A 210 -12.10 -2.42 -7.50
N HIS A 211 -11.73 -2.52 -6.23
CA HIS A 211 -11.41 -3.80 -5.62
C HIS A 211 -12.68 -4.66 -5.51
N VAL A 212 -12.49 -5.95 -5.26
CA VAL A 212 -13.61 -6.88 -5.09
C VAL A 212 -14.36 -6.59 -3.80
N GLY A 213 -15.68 -6.75 -3.82
CA GLY A 213 -16.54 -6.59 -2.63
C GLY A 213 -16.40 -5.24 -1.94
N ASP A 214 -16.30 -5.28 -0.61
CA ASP A 214 -16.17 -4.10 0.26
C ASP A 214 -14.70 -3.68 0.50
N PHE A 215 -13.72 -4.39 -0.10
CA PHE A 215 -12.30 -4.06 0.04
C PHE A 215 -11.99 -2.79 -0.75
N ASN A 216 -11.46 -1.77 -0.10
CA ASN A 216 -11.13 -0.48 -0.69
C ASN A 216 -9.76 0.07 -0.23
N THR A 217 -9.13 -0.57 0.77
CA THR A 217 -7.79 -0.22 1.26
C THR A 217 -6.87 -1.44 1.34
N CYS A 218 -5.56 -1.18 1.28
CA CYS A 218 -4.50 -2.19 1.22
C CYS A 218 -4.59 -3.21 2.36
N ASN A 219 -4.82 -2.74 3.58
CA ASN A 219 -4.77 -3.55 4.79
C ASN A 219 -6.03 -4.38 5.06
N GLU A 220 -7.06 -4.27 4.21
CA GLU A 220 -8.27 -5.09 4.36
C GLU A 220 -8.09 -6.47 3.71
N CYS A 221 -7.19 -6.60 2.73
CA CYS A 221 -6.80 -7.90 2.13
C CYS A 221 -5.37 -8.31 2.49
N HIS A 222 -4.44 -7.36 2.61
CA HIS A 222 -3.05 -7.62 3.00
C HIS A 222 -2.88 -7.48 4.50
N ASN A 223 -2.48 -8.55 5.17
CA ASN A 223 -2.20 -8.47 6.60
C ASN A 223 -0.96 -7.58 6.86
N PRO A 224 -1.06 -6.48 7.62
CA PRO A 224 0.06 -5.56 7.82
C PRO A 224 1.20 -6.14 8.67
N HIS A 225 1.00 -7.29 9.35
CA HIS A 225 2.01 -7.91 10.20
C HIS A 225 2.58 -9.21 9.61
N SER A 226 1.84 -9.98 8.81
CA SER A 226 2.40 -11.16 8.12
C SER A 226 2.71 -10.92 6.64
N LEU A 227 2.12 -9.88 6.04
CA LEU A 227 2.06 -9.63 4.59
C LEU A 227 1.33 -10.69 3.77
N GLU A 228 0.77 -11.71 4.42
CA GLU A 228 -0.04 -12.71 3.76
C GLU A 228 -1.37 -12.13 3.30
N LEU A 229 -1.86 -12.67 2.18
CA LEU A 229 -3.18 -12.34 1.66
C LEU A 229 -4.22 -13.20 2.35
N GLU A 230 -5.32 -12.58 2.76
CA GLU A 230 -6.50 -13.31 3.20
C GLU A 230 -7.30 -13.79 1.98
N ILE A 231 -6.74 -14.73 1.20
CA ILE A 231 -7.25 -15.15 -0.13
C ILE A 231 -8.73 -15.53 -0.09
N GLU A 232 -9.19 -16.20 0.97
CA GLU A 232 -10.60 -16.58 1.14
C GLU A 232 -11.54 -15.38 1.13
N LYS A 233 -11.08 -14.22 1.62
CA LYS A 233 -11.83 -12.97 1.60
C LYS A 233 -11.69 -12.22 0.26
N CYS A 234 -10.56 -12.37 -0.43
CA CYS A 234 -10.25 -11.58 -1.63
C CYS A 234 -10.55 -12.28 -2.95
N ALA A 235 -10.96 -13.56 -2.94
CA ALA A 235 -11.26 -14.35 -4.14
C ALA A 235 -12.77 -14.42 -4.49
N THR A 236 -13.62 -13.67 -3.79
CA THR A 236 -15.08 -13.68 -3.94
C THR A 236 -15.60 -12.68 -4.96
#